data_AF-A0A8I0SWT8-F1
#
_entry.id   AF-A0A8I0SWT8-F1
#
_cell.length_a   1.000
_cell.length_b   1.000
_cell.length_c   1.000
_cell.angle_alpha   90.00
_cell.angle_beta   90.00
_cell.angle_gamma   90.00
#
_symmetry.space_group_name_H-M   'P 1'
#
loop_
_entity.id
_entity.type
_entity.pdbx_description
1 polymer ?
#
loop_
_entity_poly.entity_id
_entity_poly.type
_entity_poly.pdbx_seq_one_letter_code
_entity_poly.pdbx_strand_id
1 'polypeptide(L)'
;MGLKVIDGQEHESPRDGEILEGGEIAADQLLRFIDRIERLEEEKSEVASQVRDVYGEAKSQGFDPKIMRQIIRLRKRDRNDIEEEEAILHLYKQALGMV
;
A
#
# COMPACT_ATOMS: atom_id res chain seq x y z
N MET A 1 -50.68 32.59 32.93
CA MET A 1 -50.15 31.28 33.33
C MET A 1 -50.58 30.28 32.27
N GLY A 2 -49.64 29.65 31.60
CA GLY A 2 -49.92 28.73 30.48
C GLY A 2 -48.60 28.34 29.84
N LEU A 3 -47.82 27.52 30.56
CA LEU A 3 -46.63 26.89 29.99
C LEU A 3 -47.08 26.04 28.80
N LYS A 4 -46.48 26.26 27.63
CA LYS A 4 -46.57 25.33 26.49
C LYS A 4 -45.90 24.04 26.92
N VAL A 5 -46.68 22.97 26.95
CA VAL A 5 -46.23 21.61 27.14
C VAL A 5 -45.32 21.26 25.96
N ILE A 6 -44.12 20.79 26.27
CA ILE A 6 -43.19 20.19 25.32
C ILE A 6 -43.84 18.94 24.75
N ASP A 7 -44.11 18.92 23.44
CA ASP A 7 -44.48 17.68 22.77
C ASP A 7 -43.29 16.73 22.89
N GLY A 8 -43.47 15.69 23.71
CA GLY A 8 -42.53 14.61 23.87
C GLY A 8 -42.37 13.91 22.53
N GLN A 9 -41.24 14.12 21.89
CA GLN A 9 -40.76 13.23 20.83
C GLN A 9 -40.56 11.86 21.48
N GLU A 10 -41.52 10.96 21.29
CA GLU A 10 -41.32 9.53 21.53
C GLU A 10 -40.29 9.05 20.50
N HIS A 11 -39.02 9.16 20.85
CA HIS A 11 -37.95 8.51 20.11
C HIS A 11 -38.08 7.03 20.45
N GLU A 12 -38.88 6.29 19.69
CA GLU A 12 -38.96 4.83 19.75
C GLU A 12 -37.52 4.32 19.55
N SER A 13 -36.89 3.82 20.62
CA SER A 13 -35.60 3.14 20.49
C SER A 13 -35.77 2.02 19.46
N PRO A 14 -34.84 1.87 18.51
CA PRO A 14 -34.95 0.80 17.53
C PRO A 14 -35.08 -0.52 18.27
N ARG A 15 -36.08 -1.32 17.88
CA ARG A 15 -36.33 -2.62 18.50
C ARG A 15 -35.06 -3.44 18.38
N ASP A 16 -34.63 -4.07 19.47
CA ASP A 16 -33.36 -4.77 19.59
C ASP A 16 -33.07 -5.77 18.46
N GLY A 17 -34.06 -6.20 17.67
CA GLY A 17 -33.90 -7.07 16.50
C GLY A 17 -33.44 -6.40 15.20
N GLU A 18 -33.59 -5.09 15.02
CA GLU A 18 -33.27 -4.41 13.74
C GLU A 18 -31.81 -3.90 13.67
N ILE A 19 -31.18 -3.67 14.83
CA ILE A 19 -29.77 -3.27 14.94
C ILE A 19 -28.82 -4.45 14.69
N LEU A 20 -29.26 -5.68 15.01
CA LEU A 20 -28.42 -6.88 14.97
C LEU A 20 -28.18 -7.37 13.54
N GLU A 21 -29.20 -7.39 12.68
CA GLU A 21 -29.08 -7.95 11.33
C GLU A 21 -28.17 -7.11 10.42
N GLY A 22 -28.27 -5.77 10.49
CA GLY A 22 -27.37 -4.87 9.77
C GLY A 22 -25.93 -4.87 10.32
N GLY A 23 -25.77 -5.05 11.63
CA GLY A 23 -24.48 -5.16 12.30
C GLY A 23 -23.76 -6.48 11.98
N GLU A 24 -24.50 -7.59 11.92
CA GLU A 24 -23.99 -8.91 11.53
C GLU A 24 -23.50 -8.93 10.08
N ILE A 25 -24.28 -8.36 9.14
CA ILE A 25 -23.86 -8.24 7.73
C ILE A 25 -22.59 -7.38 7.58
N ALA A 26 -22.48 -6.29 8.36
CA ALA A 26 -21.29 -5.43 8.37
C ALA A 26 -20.07 -6.14 8.96
N ALA A 27 -20.25 -6.95 10.01
CA ALA A 27 -19.18 -7.75 10.62
C ALA A 27 -18.67 -8.84 9.67
N ASP A 28 -19.56 -9.56 8.98
CA ASP A 28 -19.20 -10.57 7.98
C ASP A 28 -18.41 -9.98 6.81
N GLN A 29 -18.80 -8.79 6.35
CA GLN A 29 -18.08 -8.10 5.29
C GLN A 29 -16.68 -7.66 5.75
N LEU A 30 -16.56 -7.15 6.98
CA LEU A 30 -15.28 -6.77 7.57
C LEU A 30 -14.35 -7.99 7.70
N LEU A 31 -14.85 -9.12 8.19
CA LEU A 31 -14.09 -10.36 8.32
C LEU A 31 -13.54 -10.82 6.97
N ARG A 32 -14.35 -10.81 5.90
CA ARG A 32 -13.89 -11.16 4.55
C ARG A 32 -12.76 -10.27 4.03
N PHE A 33 -12.78 -8.98 4.37
CA PHE A 33 -11.68 -8.08 4.01
C PHE A 33 -10.42 -8.39 4.83
N ILE A 34 -10.56 -8.64 6.13
CA ILE A 34 -9.45 -9.01 7.01
C ILE A 34 -8.79 -10.30 6.53
N ASP A 35 -9.56 -11.38 6.35
CA ASP A 35 -9.05 -12.68 5.89
C ASP A 35 -8.28 -12.55 4.57
N ARG A 36 -8.81 -11.74 3.64
CA ARG A 36 -8.14 -11.50 2.35
C ARG A 36 -6.84 -10.72 2.52
N ILE A 37 -6.79 -9.72 3.40
CA ILE A 37 -5.57 -8.96 3.68
C ILE A 37 -4.53 -9.84 4.36
N GLU A 38 -4.92 -10.66 5.33
CA GLU A 38 -4.01 -11.56 6.03
C GLU A 38 -3.35 -12.55 5.07
N ARG A 39 -4.14 -13.17 4.19
CA ARG A 39 -3.60 -14.04 3.13
C ARG A 39 -2.64 -13.30 2.21
N LEU A 40 -2.97 -12.07 1.80
CA LEU A 40 -2.10 -11.26 0.93
C LEU A 40 -0.80 -10.85 1.63
N GLU A 41 -0.83 -10.58 2.94
CA GLU A 41 0.37 -10.27 3.72
C GLU A 41 1.25 -11.52 3.91
N GLU A 42 0.66 -12.70 4.06
CA GLU A 42 1.39 -13.98 4.06
C GLU A 42 2.08 -14.22 2.71
N GLU A 43 1.34 -14.16 1.60
CA GLU A 43 1.89 -14.30 0.24
C GLU A 43 3.03 -13.29 -0.02
N LYS A 44 2.86 -12.03 0.41
CA LYS A 44 3.88 -10.99 0.30
C LYS A 44 5.12 -11.30 1.13
N SER A 45 4.96 -11.87 2.32
CA SER A 45 6.07 -12.29 3.19
C SER A 45 6.86 -13.43 2.55
N GLU A 46 6.17 -14.44 1.99
CA GLU A 46 6.81 -15.55 1.28
C GLU A 46 7.64 -15.06 0.09
N VAL A 47 7.05 -14.20 -0.75
CA VAL A 47 7.76 -13.58 -1.88
C VAL A 47 8.96 -12.75 -1.40
N ALA A 48 8.81 -12.00 -0.31
CA ALA A 48 9.92 -11.24 0.27
C ALA A 48 11.05 -12.15 0.75
N SER A 49 10.75 -13.33 1.30
CA SER A 49 11.74 -14.34 1.66
C SER A 49 12.47 -14.86 0.43
N GLN A 50 11.74 -15.28 -0.61
CA GLN A 50 12.34 -15.77 -1.85
C GLN A 50 13.29 -14.74 -2.48
N VAL A 51 12.90 -13.46 -2.47
CA VAL A 51 13.78 -12.37 -2.95
C VAL A 51 15.06 -12.26 -2.11
N ARG A 52 14.97 -12.43 -0.78
CA ARG A 52 16.15 -12.41 0.09
C ARG A 52 17.07 -13.59 -0.20
N ASP A 53 16.51 -14.77 -0.43
CA ASP A 53 17.27 -15.99 -0.73
C ASP A 53 18.06 -15.82 -2.04
N VAL A 54 17.44 -15.28 -3.08
CA VAL A 54 18.13 -14.95 -4.36
C VAL A 54 19.29 -13.98 -4.15
N TYR A 55 19.11 -12.94 -3.32
CA TYR A 55 20.23 -12.05 -2.98
C TYR A 55 21.32 -12.75 -2.17
N GLY A 56 20.96 -13.70 -1.32
CA GLY A 56 21.88 -14.56 -0.58
C GLY A 56 22.71 -15.45 -1.50
N GLU A 57 22.06 -16.13 -2.45
CA GLU A 57 22.71 -16.94 -3.49
C GLU A 57 23.68 -16.10 -4.33
N ALA A 58 23.22 -14.94 -4.83
CA ALA A 58 24.05 -14.05 -5.62
C ALA A 58 25.29 -13.57 -4.84
N LYS A 59 25.14 -13.29 -3.54
CA LYS A 59 26.26 -12.95 -2.66
C LYS A 59 27.26 -14.10 -2.54
N SER A 60 26.79 -15.33 -2.37
CA SER A 60 27.64 -16.53 -2.32
C SER A 60 28.38 -16.79 -3.63
N GLN A 61 27.83 -16.32 -4.76
CA GLN A 61 28.46 -16.36 -6.09
C GLN A 61 29.41 -15.18 -6.36
N GLY A 62 29.56 -14.24 -5.40
CA GLY A 62 30.50 -13.11 -5.51
C GLY A 62 29.91 -11.81 -6.07
N PHE A 63 28.59 -11.73 -6.30
CA PHE A 63 27.93 -10.49 -6.68
C PHE A 63 27.65 -9.60 -5.46
N ASP A 64 27.54 -8.28 -5.67
CA ASP A 64 27.15 -7.32 -4.63
C ASP A 64 25.63 -7.06 -4.64
N PRO A 65 24.86 -7.54 -3.64
CA PRO A 65 23.42 -7.32 -3.56
C PRO A 65 23.01 -5.84 -3.45
N LYS A 66 23.89 -4.94 -3.00
CA LYS A 66 23.64 -3.50 -2.96
C LYS A 66 23.59 -2.93 -4.37
N ILE A 67 24.56 -3.28 -5.21
CA ILE A 67 24.61 -2.85 -6.62
C ILE A 67 23.45 -3.45 -7.40
N MET A 68 23.14 -4.74 -7.20
CA MET A 68 21.98 -5.37 -7.83
C MET A 68 20.65 -4.66 -7.48
N ARG A 69 20.46 -4.25 -6.23
CA ARG A 69 19.29 -3.46 -5.82
C ARG A 69 19.21 -2.12 -6.52
N GLN A 70 20.35 -1.43 -6.73
CA GLN A 70 20.39 -0.20 -7.51
C GLN A 70 19.97 -0.45 -8.95
N ILE A 71 20.51 -1.48 -9.60
CA ILE A 71 20.14 -1.86 -10.97
C ILE A 71 18.64 -2.16 -11.08
N ILE A 72 18.07 -2.92 -10.15
CA ILE A 72 16.62 -3.22 -10.15
C ILE A 72 15.79 -1.95 -10.01
N ARG A 73 16.19 -0.99 -9.15
CA ARG A 73 15.49 0.30 -9.06
C ARG A 73 15.59 1.10 -10.36
N LEU A 74 16.78 1.16 -10.96
CA LEU A 74 16.96 1.83 -12.25
C LEU A 74 16.08 1.20 -13.33
N ARG A 75 16.01 -0.13 -13.38
CA ARG A 75 15.17 -0.88 -14.33
C ARG A 75 13.66 -0.72 -14.11
N LYS A 76 13.23 -0.26 -12.93
CA LYS A 76 11.82 0.02 -12.61
C LYS A 76 11.39 1.44 -13.03
N ARG A 77 12.34 2.34 -13.30
CA ARG A 77 12.02 3.68 -13.81
C ARG A 77 11.53 3.57 -15.26
N ASP A 78 10.66 4.48 -15.66
CA ASP A 78 10.23 4.60 -17.06
C ASP A 78 11.44 4.97 -17.93
N ARG A 79 11.53 4.38 -19.12
CA ARG A 79 12.63 4.68 -20.05
C ARG A 79 12.60 6.13 -20.51
N ASN A 80 11.41 6.70 -20.69
CA ASN A 80 11.24 8.08 -21.09
C ASN A 80 11.72 9.04 -20.00
N ASP A 81 11.39 8.76 -18.73
CA ASP A 81 11.88 9.55 -17.58
C ASP A 81 13.41 9.49 -17.47
N ILE A 82 14.01 8.33 -17.76
CA ILE A 82 15.48 8.18 -17.78
C ILE A 82 16.09 9.01 -18.90
N GLU A 83 15.57 8.90 -20.12
CA GLU A 83 16.06 9.62 -21.29
C GLU A 83 15.95 11.14 -21.12
N GLU A 84 14.85 11.63 -20.54
CA GLU A 84 14.66 13.06 -20.27
C GLU A 84 15.66 13.57 -19.21
N GLU A 85 15.84 12.83 -18.10
CA GLU A 85 16.85 13.18 -17.11
C GLU A 85 18.27 13.14 -17.66
N GLU A 86 18.61 12.15 -18.48
CA GLU A 86 19.91 12.03 -19.12
C GLU A 86 20.19 13.20 -20.08
N ALA A 87 19.18 13.63 -20.85
CA ALA A 87 19.29 14.79 -21.73
C ALA A 87 19.56 16.08 -20.96
N ILE A 88 18.83 16.31 -19.86
CA ILE A 88 19.03 17.48 -18.98
C ILE A 88 20.41 17.42 -18.31
N LEU A 89 20.80 16.25 -17.80
CA LEU A 89 22.10 16.06 -17.16
C LEU A 89 23.26 16.32 -18.15
N HIS A 90 23.12 15.85 -19.39
CA HIS A 90 24.11 16.09 -20.44
C HIS A 90 24.27 17.58 -20.73
N LEU A 91 23.15 18.31 -20.88
CA LEU A 91 23.15 19.76 -21.08
C LEU A 91 23.90 20.49 -19.95
N TYR A 92 23.65 20.10 -18.69
CA TYR A 92 24.33 20.71 -17.54
C TYR A 92 25.82 20.37 -17.50
N LYS A 93 26.20 19.12 -17.79
CA LYS A 93 27.63 18.75 -17.88
C LYS A 93 28.35 19.53 -18.97
N GLN A 94 27.72 19.75 -20.12
CA GLN A 94 28.28 20.55 -21.21
C GLN A 94 28.47 22.01 -20.76
N ALA A 95 27.47 22.60 -20.10
CA ALA A 95 27.57 23.96 -19.55
C ALA A 95 28.68 24.10 -18.49
N LEU A 96 28.96 23.02 -17.75
CA LEU A 96 30.01 22.97 -16.73
C LEU A 96 31.38 22.49 -17.25
N GLY A 97 31.51 22.15 -18.54
CA GLY A 97 32.77 21.63 -19.12
C GLY A 97 33.19 20.26 -18.57
N MET A 98 32.24 19.46 -18.11
CA MET A 98 32.46 18.12 -17.53
C MET A 98 32.38 16.98 -18.56
N VAL A 99 32.19 17.30 -19.84
CA VAL A 99 32.15 16.39 -20.99
C VAL A 99 32.85 17.01 -22.19
#